data_AF-U6F5V4-F1
#
_entry.id   AF-U6F5V4-F1
#
_cell.length_a   1.000
_cell.length_b   1.000
_cell.length_c   1.000
_cell.angle_alpha   90.00
_cell.angle_beta   90.00
_cell.angle_gamma   90.00
#
_symmetry.space_group_name_H-M   'P 1'
#
loop_
_entity.id
_entity.type
_entity.pdbx_description
1 polymer ?
#
loop_
_entity_poly.entity_id
_entity_poly.type
_entity_poly.pdbx_seq_one_letter_code
_entity_poly.pdbx_strand_id
1 'polypeptide(L)'
;MLGTDYESCTSLHLADSTIGRPSLTEKAPIKDKNGEVKWITFKDVDDLDKYDDFNDFGTYFEEKHSDLIVKVPILKGYIRIIPVKPLVDEARRHQKG
;
A
#
# COMPACT_ATOMS: atom_id res chain seq x y z
N MET A 1 7.03 2.65 9.23
CA MET A 1 8.11 2.81 8.23
C MET A 1 9.39 3.19 8.95
N LEU A 2 10.51 2.51 8.65
CA LEU A 2 11.80 2.71 9.31
C LEU A 2 12.79 3.28 8.30
N GLY A 3 12.97 4.60 8.28
CA GLY A 3 13.86 5.25 7.30
C GLY A 3 13.39 5.13 5.84
N THR A 4 12.13 4.75 5.61
CA THR A 4 11.49 4.66 4.30
C THR A 4 10.34 5.65 4.17
N ASP A 5 9.93 5.91 2.94
CA ASP A 5 8.82 6.79 2.55
C ASP A 5 7.55 5.98 2.19
N TYR A 6 6.53 6.67 1.67
CA TYR A 6 5.22 6.08 1.42
C TYR A 6 5.19 5.14 0.21
N GLU A 7 6.14 5.23 -0.71
CA GLU A 7 6.33 4.25 -1.81
C GLU A 7 6.49 2.83 -1.26
N SER A 8 7.17 2.70 -0.13
CA SER A 8 7.35 1.40 0.54
C SER A 8 6.15 0.96 1.40
N CYS A 9 5.05 1.73 1.41
CA CYS A 9 3.90 1.49 2.28
C CYS A 9 2.87 0.57 1.62
N THR A 10 3.13 -0.73 1.62
CA THR A 10 2.24 -1.77 1.03
C THR A 10 0.79 -1.72 1.52
N SER A 11 0.53 -1.10 2.68
CA SER A 11 -0.84 -0.91 3.18
C SER A 11 -1.69 -0.02 2.27
N LEU A 12 -1.10 0.85 1.45
CA LEU A 12 -1.83 1.70 0.51
C LEU A 12 -2.48 0.89 -0.63
N HIS A 13 -1.86 -0.20 -1.09
CA HIS A 13 -2.49 -1.11 -2.05
C HIS A 13 -3.80 -1.76 -1.53
N LEU A 14 -4.03 -1.78 -0.21
CA LEU A 14 -5.31 -2.20 0.35
C LEU A 14 -6.43 -1.20 0.01
N ALA A 15 -6.12 0.08 -0.18
CA ALA A 15 -7.08 1.04 -0.70
C ALA A 15 -7.41 0.71 -2.15
N ASP A 16 -6.38 0.56 -3.01
CA ASP A 16 -6.54 0.28 -4.45
C ASP A 16 -7.35 -0.98 -4.74
N SER A 17 -7.10 -2.06 -4.00
CA SER A 17 -7.83 -3.33 -4.14
C SER A 17 -9.32 -3.26 -3.77
N THR A 18 -9.76 -2.19 -3.10
CA THR A 18 -11.14 -2.06 -2.60
C THR A 18 -11.98 -1.02 -3.33
N ILE A 19 -11.39 -0.25 -4.25
CA ILE A 19 -12.10 0.78 -5.01
C ILE A 19 -12.56 0.31 -6.39
N GLY A 20 -12.41 -0.97 -6.70
CA GLY A 20 -12.95 -1.58 -7.94
C GLY A 20 -12.13 -1.25 -9.18
N ARG A 21 -10.79 -1.14 -9.04
CA ARG A 21 -9.86 -1.05 -10.17
C ARG A 21 -10.03 -2.26 -11.12
N PRO A 22 -9.68 -2.11 -12.42
CA PRO A 22 -9.61 -3.26 -13.33
C PRO A 22 -8.72 -4.37 -12.77
N SER A 23 -8.95 -5.60 -13.19
CA SER A 23 -8.13 -6.74 -12.76
C SER A 23 -7.30 -7.29 -13.92
N LEU A 24 -6.03 -7.62 -13.67
CA LEU A 24 -5.16 -8.33 -14.60
C LEU A 24 -5.07 -9.82 -14.23
N THR A 25 -4.80 -10.67 -15.22
CA THR A 25 -4.67 -12.12 -15.00
C THR A 25 -3.21 -12.50 -14.88
N GLU A 26 -2.86 -13.07 -13.73
CA GLU A 26 -1.50 -13.48 -13.41
C GLU A 26 -1.34 -14.99 -13.27
N LYS A 27 -0.09 -15.45 -13.32
CA LYS A 27 0.28 -16.83 -13.04
C LYS A 27 1.48 -16.89 -12.12
N ALA A 28 1.38 -17.69 -11.07
CA ALA A 28 2.47 -17.92 -10.13
C ALA A 28 2.61 -19.41 -9.79
N PRO A 29 3.84 -19.87 -9.50
CA PRO A 29 4.07 -21.21 -8.97
C PRO A 29 3.73 -21.23 -7.47
N ILE A 30 2.90 -22.18 -7.05
CA ILE A 30 2.65 -22.49 -5.64
C ILE A 30 3.09 -23.91 -5.34
N LYS A 31 3.45 -24.19 -4.08
CA LYS A 31 3.59 -25.57 -3.61
C LYS A 31 2.22 -26.10 -3.21
N ASP A 32 1.87 -27.28 -3.70
CA ASP A 32 0.69 -27.97 -3.22
C ASP A 32 0.93 -28.61 -1.83
N LYS A 33 -0.09 -29.29 -1.30
CA LYS A 33 -0.01 -29.96 0.01
C LYS A 33 1.05 -31.07 0.09
N ASN A 34 1.53 -31.56 -1.04
CA ASN A 34 2.56 -32.59 -1.15
C ASN A 34 3.95 -31.99 -1.44
N GLY A 35 4.05 -30.67 -1.60
CA GLY A 35 5.29 -29.97 -1.92
C GLY A 35 5.61 -29.87 -3.42
N GLU A 36 4.72 -30.34 -4.30
CA GLU A 36 4.90 -30.26 -5.75
C GLU A 36 4.57 -28.86 -6.27
N VAL A 37 5.33 -28.39 -7.27
CA VAL A 37 5.10 -27.07 -7.87
C VAL A 37 3.92 -27.14 -8.83
N LYS A 38 2.88 -26.37 -8.53
CA LYS A 38 1.70 -26.17 -9.38
C LYS A 38 1.63 -24.71 -9.80
N TRP A 39 1.48 -24.47 -11.10
CA TRP A 39 1.15 -23.14 -11.61
C TRP A 39 -0.34 -22.88 -11.45
N ILE A 40 -0.70 -21.76 -10.82
CA ILE A 40 -2.08 -21.30 -10.71
C ILE A 40 -2.26 -20.02 -11.51
N THR A 41 -3.50 -19.79 -11.96
CA THR A 41 -3.93 -18.53 -12.55
C THR A 41 -4.81 -17.81 -11.55
N PHE A 42 -4.56 -16.53 -11.31
CA PHE A 42 -5.34 -15.69 -10.40
C PHE A 42 -5.58 -14.30 -11.01
N LYS A 43 -6.49 -13.55 -10.39
CA LYS A 43 -6.75 -12.16 -10.75
C LYS A 43 -6.15 -11.26 -9.69
N ASP A 44 -5.43 -10.24 -10.11
CA ASP A 44 -4.94 -9.17 -9.24
C ASP A 44 -5.41 -7.80 -9.77
N VAL A 45 -5.27 -6.75 -8.97
CA VAL A 45 -5.51 -5.37 -9.41
C VAL A 45 -4.56 -5.04 -10.56
N ASP A 46 -5.12 -4.45 -11.62
CA ASP A 46 -4.37 -3.98 -12.80
C ASP A 46 -3.32 -2.95 -12.38
N ASP A 47 -2.06 -3.23 -12.74
CA ASP A 47 -0.86 -2.39 -12.57
C ASP A 47 -0.90 -1.48 -11.33
N LEU A 48 -0.55 -2.03 -10.16
CA LEU A 48 -0.48 -1.27 -8.91
C LEU A 48 0.42 -0.02 -9.07
N ASP A 49 1.52 -0.14 -9.80
CA ASP A 49 2.51 0.92 -10.06
C ASP A 49 1.91 2.10 -10.87
N LYS A 50 0.83 1.88 -11.60
CA LYS A 50 0.13 2.94 -12.35
C LYS A 50 -0.55 3.95 -11.43
N TYR A 51 -0.81 3.58 -10.18
CA TYR A 51 -1.50 4.39 -9.19
C TYR A 51 -0.60 4.77 -8.00
N ASP A 52 0.72 4.59 -8.13
CA ASP A 52 1.70 4.91 -7.10
C ASP A 52 1.98 6.43 -7.02
N ASP A 53 0.98 7.19 -6.57
CA ASP A 53 1.13 8.57 -6.12
C ASP A 53 1.32 8.65 -4.59
N PHE A 54 1.91 7.59 -4.01
CA PHE A 54 1.91 7.36 -2.56
C PHE A 54 2.66 8.42 -1.78
N ASN A 55 3.75 8.96 -2.31
CA ASN A 55 4.44 10.08 -1.66
C ASN A 55 3.61 11.38 -1.67
N ASP A 56 2.84 11.64 -2.72
CA ASP A 56 1.96 12.80 -2.81
C ASP A 56 0.77 12.65 -1.86
N PHE A 57 0.11 11.48 -1.88
CA PHE A 57 -0.92 11.13 -0.92
C PHE A 57 -0.40 11.16 0.52
N GLY A 58 0.81 10.66 0.74
CA GLY A 58 1.48 10.66 2.03
C GLY A 58 1.64 12.08 2.55
N THR A 59 2.14 13.00 1.73
CA THR A 59 2.27 14.43 2.07
C THR A 59 0.91 15.03 2.43
N TYR A 60 -0.11 14.80 1.61
CA TYR A 60 -1.49 15.21 1.89
C TYR A 60 -2.01 14.68 3.23
N PHE A 61 -1.80 13.39 3.50
CA PHE A 61 -2.23 12.75 4.73
C PHE A 61 -1.53 13.36 5.95
N GLU A 62 -0.24 13.67 5.84
CA GLU A 62 0.50 14.30 6.94
C GLU A 62 0.04 15.72 7.26
N GLU A 63 -0.27 16.51 6.24
CA GLU A 63 -0.79 17.86 6.42
C GLU A 63 -2.19 17.83 7.07
N LYS A 64 -3.04 16.91 6.61
CA LYS A 64 -4.43 16.79 7.06
C LYS A 64 -4.59 16.14 8.44
N HIS A 65 -3.73 15.18 8.77
CA HIS A 65 -3.82 14.34 9.96
C HIS A 65 -2.52 14.36 10.78
N SER A 66 -1.90 15.54 10.91
CA SER A 66 -0.64 15.71 11.64
C SER A 66 -0.69 15.21 13.09
N ASP A 67 -1.87 15.19 13.73
CA ASP A 67 -2.11 14.67 15.07
C ASP A 67 -2.02 13.13 15.16
N LEU A 68 -2.19 12.42 14.05
CA LEU A 68 -2.16 10.96 13.99
C LEU A 68 -0.75 10.40 13.71
N ILE A 69 0.23 11.25 13.44
CA ILE A 69 1.54 10.82 12.96
C ILE A 69 2.60 11.07 14.02
N VAL A 70 3.36 10.03 14.34
CA VAL A 70 4.53 10.14 15.19
C VAL A 70 5.77 9.95 14.34
N LYS A 71 6.65 10.96 14.33
CA LYS A 71 7.99 10.90 13.74
C LYS A 71 9.04 10.86 14.84
N VAL A 72 9.80 9.77 14.91
CA VAL A 72 10.90 9.61 15.86
C VAL A 72 12.22 9.65 15.08
N PRO A 73 13.14 10.58 15.35
CA PRO A 73 14.42 10.63 14.63
C PRO A 73 15.26 9.36 14.88
N ILE A 74 15.90 8.84 13.83
CA ILE A 74 16.85 7.73 13.91
C ILE A 74 18.03 7.99 12.96
N LEU A 75 19.23 8.21 13.53
CA LEU A 75 20.43 8.58 12.77
C LEU A 75 20.17 9.76 11.81
N LYS A 76 20.27 9.53 10.49
CA LYS A 76 20.04 10.53 9.43
C LYS A 76 18.60 10.56 8.90
N GLY A 77 17.70 9.75 9.47
CA GLY A 77 16.31 9.64 9.05
C GLY A 77 15.35 9.68 10.23
N TYR A 78 14.15 9.12 10.04
CA TYR A 78 13.14 9.03 11.07
C TYR A 78 12.31 7.75 10.90
N ILE A 79 11.80 7.27 12.03
CA ILE A 79 10.74 6.28 12.11
C ILE A 79 9.43 7.02 11.99
N ARG A 80 8.56 6.54 11.11
CA ARG A 80 7.19 7.03 10.98
C ARG A 80 6.21 5.97 11.47
N ILE A 81 5.40 6.34 12.45
CA ILE A 81 4.32 5.54 13.02
C ILE A 81 3.01 6.20 12.60
N ILE A 82 2.15 5.43 11.92
CA ILE A 82 0.86 5.87 11.42
C ILE A 82 -0.17 4.80 11.74
N PRO A 83 -1.38 5.16 12.20
CA PRO A 83 -2.47 4.20 12.32
C PRO A 83 -2.94 3.78 10.92
N VAL A 84 -2.89 2.48 10.63
CA VAL A 84 -3.19 1.91 9.30
C VAL A 84 -4.64 2.17 8.87
N LYS A 85 -5.61 2.05 9.79
CA LYS A 85 -7.02 2.21 9.46
C LYS A 85 -7.34 3.62 8.94
N PRO A 86 -7.01 4.72 9.65
CA PRO A 86 -7.16 6.07 9.13
C PRO A 86 -6.44 6.30 7.81
N LEU A 87 -5.23 5.78 7.65
CA LEU A 87 -4.44 5.90 6.42
C LEU A 87 -5.17 5.28 5.22
N VAL A 88 -5.63 4.03 5.34
CA VAL A 88 -6.32 3.31 4.25
C VAL A 88 -7.70 3.91 3.98
N ASP A 89 -8.45 4.27 5.01
CA ASP A 89 -9.77 4.87 4.85
C ASP A 89 -9.68 6.24 4.14
N GLU A 90 -8.61 7.01 4.39
CA GLU A 90 -8.37 8.28 3.70
C GLU A 90 -7.88 8.08 2.25
N ALA A 91 -6.98 7.12 2.01
CA ALA A 91 -6.52 6.79 0.65
C ALA A 91 -7.70 6.41 -0.26
N ARG A 92 -8.62 5.57 0.25
CA ARG A 92 -9.87 5.21 -0.46
C ARG A 92 -10.74 6.41 -0.81
N ARG A 93 -10.77 7.45 0.04
CA ARG A 93 -11.53 8.67 -0.21
C ARG A 93 -10.84 9.53 -1.25
N HIS A 94 -9.52 9.71 -1.13
CA HIS A 94 -8.71 10.51 -2.03
C HIS A 94 -8.79 10.00 -3.47
N GLN A 95 -8.73 8.69 -3.68
CA GLN A 95 -8.75 8.06 -5.00
C GLN A 95 -10.15 7.98 -5.65
N LYS A 96 -11.22 8.31 -4.92
CA LYS A 96 -12.61 8.35 -5.43
C LYS A 96 -13.10 9.76 -5.76
N GLY A 97 -12.40 10.80 -5.29
CA GLY A 97 -12.72 12.21 -5.54
C GLY A 97 -12.07 12.71 -6.81
#